data_AF-A0A969LCM8-F1
#
_entry.id   AF-A0A969LCM8-F1
#
_cell.length_a   1.000
_cell.length_b   1.000
_cell.length_c   1.000
_cell.angle_alpha   90.00
_cell.angle_beta   90.00
_cell.angle_gamma   90.00
#
_symmetry.space_group_name_H-M   'P 1'
#
loop_
_entity.id
_entity.type
_entity.pdbx_description
1 polymer ?
#
loop_
_entity_poly.entity_id
_entity_poly.type
_entity_poly.pdbx_seq_one_letter_code
_entity_poly.pdbx_strand_id
1 'polypeptide(L)'
;MSAANRPDEICSRLGVQYPLVQGPFGGGFSTALLAATVSNKGGLGSYGAHHLAPAQITQVVQEIRALTSKPFAVNLWVSDHDPGGEQFTQRDLDRWFPLFEPYFRELGLGKPELPAVLHHRFVEQAEALIDARPPVFSFVFGVPSPRMLGRCRERGIITVGAATSIAEALALDEAGVDAIVASGFEGGGHRPSFLARAEDSLHGTFALTQIIAPRVRVPVIAAAASS
;
A
#
# COMPACT_ATOMS: atom_id res chain seq x y z
N MET A 1 -11.54 -25.54 2.00
CA MET A 1 -10.94 -24.25 2.38
C MET A 1 -9.86 -24.52 3.41
N SER A 2 -8.63 -24.07 3.19
CA SER A 2 -7.57 -24.09 4.22
C SER A 2 -8.08 -23.41 5.50
N ALA A 3 -7.63 -23.84 6.68
CA ALA A 3 -8.00 -23.22 7.95
C ALA A 3 -7.76 -21.68 7.93
N ALA A 4 -6.72 -21.26 7.19
CA ALA A 4 -6.24 -19.89 7.00
C ALA A 4 -7.27 -18.86 6.48
N ASN A 5 -8.39 -19.28 5.87
CA ASN A 5 -9.31 -18.37 5.17
C ASN A 5 -10.70 -18.29 5.81
N ARG A 6 -10.80 -18.45 7.14
CA ARG A 6 -12.03 -18.14 7.88
C ARG A 6 -12.07 -16.65 8.26
N PRO A 7 -13.23 -15.97 8.15
CA PRO A 7 -13.37 -14.57 8.57
C PRO A 7 -12.89 -14.31 10.00
N ASP A 8 -13.11 -15.26 10.91
CA ASP A 8 -12.69 -15.17 12.31
C ASP A 8 -11.17 -15.11 12.47
N GLU A 9 -10.41 -15.76 11.58
CA GLU A 9 -8.95 -15.77 11.65
C GLU A 9 -8.37 -14.40 11.26
N ILE A 10 -8.85 -13.80 10.18
CA ILE A 10 -8.36 -12.48 9.76
C ILE A 10 -8.77 -11.38 10.76
N CYS A 11 -10.00 -11.44 11.30
CA CYS A 11 -10.45 -10.54 12.35
C CYS A 11 -9.58 -10.64 13.60
N SER A 12 -9.31 -11.86 14.07
CA SER A 12 -8.43 -12.11 15.22
C SER A 12 -7.02 -11.61 14.97
N ARG A 13 -6.45 -11.92 13.79
CA ARG A 13 -5.10 -11.53 13.42
C ARG A 13 -4.94 -10.00 13.34
N LEU A 14 -5.92 -9.29 12.76
CA LEU A 14 -5.90 -7.82 12.64
C LEU A 14 -6.40 -7.08 13.91
N GLY A 15 -7.01 -7.80 14.85
CA GLY A 15 -7.63 -7.21 16.04
C GLY A 15 -8.91 -6.40 15.76
N VAL A 16 -9.64 -6.76 14.69
CA VAL A 16 -10.87 -6.05 14.25
C VAL A 16 -12.12 -6.89 14.48
N GLN A 17 -13.28 -6.25 14.50
CA GLN A 17 -14.57 -6.91 14.70
C GLN A 17 -15.16 -7.43 13.38
N TYR A 18 -15.00 -6.65 12.31
CA TYR A 18 -15.53 -6.97 11.00
C TYR A 18 -14.38 -7.18 10.01
N PRO A 19 -14.47 -8.16 9.08
CA PRO A 19 -13.45 -8.43 8.08
C PRO A 19 -13.52 -7.39 6.94
N LEU A 20 -13.56 -6.11 7.29
CA LEU A 20 -13.70 -4.98 6.39
C LEU A 20 -12.49 -4.08 6.54
N VAL A 21 -11.79 -3.86 5.42
CA VAL A 21 -10.63 -2.97 5.35
C VAL A 21 -10.99 -1.81 4.42
N GLN A 22 -10.91 -0.58 4.93
CA GLN A 22 -10.97 0.60 4.07
C GLN A 22 -9.62 0.76 3.38
N GLY A 23 -9.59 0.76 2.04
CA GLY A 23 -8.37 0.82 1.25
C GLY A 23 -7.61 2.15 1.41
N PRO A 24 -6.28 2.15 1.58
CA PRO A 24 -5.50 3.37 1.78
C PRO A 24 -5.48 4.22 0.50
N PHE A 25 -5.73 5.53 0.63
CA PHE A 25 -5.74 6.45 -0.51
C PHE A 25 -4.49 7.33 -0.50
N GLY A 26 -3.72 7.25 -1.58
CA GLY A 26 -2.53 8.06 -1.81
C GLY A 26 -2.81 9.53 -2.13
N GLY A 27 -1.78 10.32 -2.39
CA GLY A 27 -1.92 11.68 -2.95
C GLY A 27 -2.70 12.67 -2.09
N GLY A 28 -2.70 12.49 -0.76
CA GLY A 28 -3.41 13.37 0.19
C GLY A 28 -4.91 13.10 0.35
N PHE A 29 -5.45 12.03 -0.25
CA PHE A 29 -6.87 11.69 -0.10
C PHE A 29 -7.20 10.92 1.18
N SER A 30 -6.21 10.23 1.78
CA SER A 30 -6.36 9.66 3.12
C SER A 30 -6.39 10.76 4.18
N THR A 31 -7.23 10.59 5.21
CA THR A 31 -7.23 11.45 6.40
C THR A 31 -7.16 10.61 7.67
N ALA A 32 -6.55 11.15 8.72
CA ALA A 32 -6.51 10.49 10.04
C ALA A 32 -7.94 10.24 10.58
N LEU A 33 -8.85 11.18 10.33
CA LEU A 33 -10.27 11.06 10.70
C LEU A 33 -10.95 9.88 10.00
N LEU A 34 -10.74 9.68 8.70
CA LEU A 34 -11.33 8.55 7.97
C LEU A 34 -10.83 7.22 8.54
N ALA A 35 -9.51 7.07 8.69
CA ALA A 35 -8.91 5.85 9.23
C ALA A 35 -9.45 5.55 10.63
N ALA A 36 -9.42 6.55 11.53
CA ALA A 36 -9.93 6.39 12.89
C ALA A 36 -11.44 6.08 12.92
N THR A 37 -12.24 6.68 12.04
CA THR A 37 -13.68 6.45 11.97
C THR A 37 -13.99 5.00 11.62
N VAL A 38 -13.35 4.44 10.59
CA VAL A 38 -13.51 3.04 10.19
C VAL A 38 -13.07 2.10 11.32
N SER A 39 -11.91 2.35 11.92
CA SER A 39 -11.40 1.59 13.06
C SER A 39 -12.35 1.61 14.26
N ASN A 40 -12.91 2.77 14.60
CA ASN A 40 -13.91 2.91 15.68
C ASN A 40 -15.23 2.19 15.39
N LYS A 41 -15.56 1.94 14.11
CA LYS A 41 -16.73 1.15 13.69
C LYS A 41 -16.46 -0.35 13.57
N GLY A 42 -15.24 -0.79 13.93
CA GLY A 42 -14.89 -2.21 14.04
C GLY A 42 -14.26 -2.82 12.79
N GLY A 43 -14.05 -2.05 11.73
CA GLY A 43 -13.20 -2.47 10.59
C GLY A 43 -11.73 -2.07 10.79
N LEU A 44 -10.93 -2.21 9.75
CA LEU A 44 -9.56 -1.68 9.69
C LEU A 44 -9.54 -0.40 8.84
N GLY A 45 -9.35 0.76 9.46
CA GLY A 45 -9.06 2.00 8.75
C GLY A 45 -7.62 2.03 8.26
N SER A 46 -7.38 2.62 7.07
CA SER A 46 -6.05 2.65 6.45
C SER A 46 -5.67 4.04 5.93
N TYR A 47 -4.40 4.40 6.11
CA TYR A 47 -3.84 5.68 5.65
C TYR A 47 -2.74 5.45 4.58
N GLY A 48 -2.85 6.08 3.41
CA GLY A 48 -1.81 6.07 2.37
C GLY A 48 -0.73 7.12 2.61
N ALA A 49 0.50 6.69 2.94
CA ALA A 49 1.57 7.58 3.41
C ALA A 49 2.77 7.72 2.45
N HIS A 50 2.74 7.14 1.24
CA HIS A 50 3.89 7.14 0.32
C HIS A 50 4.39 8.54 -0.08
N HIS A 51 3.52 9.55 -0.08
CA HIS A 51 3.84 10.92 -0.44
C HIS A 51 4.40 11.75 0.73
N LEU A 52 4.51 11.15 1.92
CA LEU A 52 4.91 11.83 3.15
C LEU A 52 6.40 11.65 3.42
N ALA A 53 7.04 12.70 3.93
CA ALA A 53 8.38 12.61 4.47
C ALA A 53 8.38 11.73 5.74
N PRO A 54 9.53 11.11 6.12
CA PRO A 54 9.62 10.26 7.31
C PRO A 54 9.05 10.89 8.60
N ALA A 55 9.33 12.17 8.85
CA ALA A 55 8.81 12.86 10.03
C ALA A 55 7.28 12.99 10.03
N GLN A 56 6.66 13.16 8.86
CA GLN A 56 5.22 13.29 8.71
C GLN A 56 4.51 11.93 8.90
N ILE A 57 5.16 10.82 8.56
CA ILE A 57 4.63 9.47 8.84
C ILE A 57 4.45 9.29 10.35
N THR A 58 5.45 9.68 11.15
CA THR A 58 5.36 9.62 12.61
C THR A 58 4.22 10.50 13.15
N GLN A 59 4.06 11.70 12.60
CA GLN A 59 2.98 12.62 12.97
C GLN A 59 1.59 12.01 12.68
N VAL A 60 1.38 11.48 11.47
CA VAL A 60 0.11 10.85 11.10
C VAL A 60 -0.23 9.66 12.00
N VAL A 61 0.75 8.83 12.38
CA VAL A 61 0.53 7.73 13.34
C VAL A 61 0.06 8.25 14.69
N GLN A 62 0.64 9.37 15.17
CA GLN A 62 0.22 10.01 16.42
C GLN A 62 -1.18 10.62 16.32
N GLU A 63 -1.50 11.27 15.20
CA GLU A 63 -2.82 11.84 14.94
C GLU A 63 -3.92 10.77 14.93
N ILE A 64 -3.70 9.64 14.25
CA ILE A 64 -4.67 8.53 14.25
C ILE A 64 -4.84 7.96 15.67
N ARG A 65 -3.74 7.78 16.42
CA ARG A 65 -3.78 7.31 17.82
C ARG A 65 -4.52 8.27 18.75
N ALA A 66 -4.52 9.58 18.46
CA ALA A 66 -5.30 10.55 19.22
C ALA A 66 -6.81 10.41 18.98
N LEU A 67 -7.23 9.80 17.86
CA LEU A 67 -8.62 9.65 17.44
C LEU A 67 -9.19 8.24 17.67
N THR A 68 -8.33 7.23 17.83
CA THR A 68 -8.76 5.85 18.07
C THR A 68 -7.74 5.05 18.87
N SER A 69 -8.26 4.16 19.73
CA SER A 69 -7.50 3.08 20.37
C SER A 69 -7.63 1.73 19.65
N LYS A 70 -8.39 1.68 18.54
CA LYS A 70 -8.61 0.48 17.71
C LYS A 70 -7.51 0.33 16.65
N PRO A 71 -7.27 -0.89 16.12
CA PRO A 71 -6.26 -1.10 15.10
C PRO A 71 -6.49 -0.29 13.82
N PHE A 72 -5.41 0.15 13.19
CA PHE A 72 -5.39 0.86 11.91
C PHE A 72 -4.14 0.45 11.12
N ALA A 73 -4.17 0.70 9.81
CA ALA A 73 -3.06 0.45 8.91
C ALA A 73 -2.43 1.74 8.37
N VAL A 74 -1.11 1.72 8.19
CA VAL A 74 -0.39 2.73 7.42
C VAL A 74 0.26 2.04 6.22
N ASN A 75 0.06 2.62 5.04
CA ASN A 75 0.47 2.05 3.76
C ASN A 75 1.64 2.82 3.13
N LEU A 76 2.65 2.09 2.65
CA LEU A 76 3.76 2.63 1.86
C LEU A 76 3.91 1.90 0.52
N TRP A 77 4.60 2.54 -0.41
CA TRP A 77 5.00 1.96 -1.69
C TRP A 77 6.44 1.47 -1.57
N VAL A 78 6.69 0.19 -1.84
CA VAL A 78 8.06 -0.38 -1.79
C VAL A 78 8.90 0.15 -2.95
N SER A 79 8.27 0.31 -4.12
CA SER A 79 8.78 1.04 -5.26
C SER A 79 7.70 2.01 -5.75
N ASP A 80 8.12 3.19 -6.20
CA ASP A 80 7.26 4.21 -6.82
C ASP A 80 7.63 4.48 -8.28
N HIS A 81 8.55 3.70 -8.84
CA HIS A 81 9.05 3.84 -10.19
C HIS A 81 9.20 2.48 -10.88
N ASP A 82 9.10 2.50 -12.21
CA ASP A 82 9.48 1.39 -13.06
C ASP A 82 11.02 1.26 -13.13
N PRO A 83 11.56 0.09 -13.51
CA PRO A 83 12.99 -0.08 -13.72
C PRO A 83 13.57 1.00 -14.66
N GLY A 84 14.55 1.76 -14.15
CA GLY A 84 15.16 2.89 -14.86
C GLY A 84 14.44 4.25 -14.72
N GLY A 85 13.32 4.30 -13.99
CA GLY A 85 12.57 5.51 -13.65
C GLY A 85 12.99 6.18 -12.35
N GLU A 86 14.05 5.68 -11.70
CA GLU A 86 14.58 6.13 -10.40
C GLU A 86 14.97 7.61 -10.39
N GLN A 87 15.31 8.16 -11.57
CA GLN A 87 15.79 9.52 -11.71
C GLN A 87 15.01 10.21 -12.83
N PHE A 88 14.32 11.28 -12.48
CA PHE A 88 13.74 12.21 -13.44
C PHE A 88 14.53 13.51 -13.38
N THR A 89 15.17 13.87 -14.48
CA THR A 89 16.12 14.99 -14.53
C THR A 89 15.55 16.19 -15.30
N GLN A 90 16.21 17.34 -15.20
CA GLN A 90 15.85 18.52 -16.00
C GLN A 90 15.90 18.21 -17.50
N ARG A 91 16.83 17.35 -17.92
CA ARG A 91 16.94 16.88 -19.31
C ARG A 91 15.71 16.07 -19.74
N ASP A 92 15.16 15.26 -18.85
CA ASP A 92 13.93 14.50 -19.14
C ASP A 92 12.73 15.45 -19.24
N LEU A 93 12.62 16.42 -18.34
CA LEU A 93 11.59 17.46 -18.44
C LEU A 93 11.70 18.23 -19.76
N ASP A 94 12.91 18.67 -20.14
CA ASP A 94 13.15 19.37 -21.40
C ASP A 94 12.81 18.52 -22.63
N ARG A 95 13.04 17.21 -22.54
CA ARG A 95 12.72 16.24 -23.59
C ARG A 95 11.21 16.02 -23.76
N TRP A 96 10.47 15.90 -22.66
CA TRP A 96 9.06 15.52 -22.69
C TRP A 96 8.10 16.72 -22.70
N PHE A 97 8.49 17.87 -22.12
CA PHE A 97 7.64 19.06 -22.03
C PHE A 97 7.07 19.53 -23.38
N PRO A 98 7.77 19.48 -24.53
CA PRO A 98 7.20 19.87 -25.81
C PRO A 98 5.90 19.12 -26.19
N LEU A 99 5.70 17.89 -25.72
CA LEU A 99 4.45 17.14 -25.94
C LEU A 99 3.26 17.72 -25.15
N PHE A 100 3.54 18.40 -24.04
CA PHE A 100 2.53 18.97 -23.15
C PHE A 100 2.39 20.49 -23.28
N GLU A 101 3.36 21.16 -23.91
CA GLU A 101 3.38 22.62 -24.10
C GLU A 101 2.06 23.21 -24.64
N PRO A 102 1.37 22.59 -25.62
CA PRO A 102 0.08 23.12 -26.10
C PRO A 102 -0.96 23.28 -24.99
N TYR A 103 -1.04 22.33 -24.06
CA TYR A 103 -1.99 22.38 -22.95
C TYR A 103 -1.60 23.44 -21.91
N PHE A 104 -0.31 23.60 -21.63
CA PHE A 104 0.18 24.67 -20.76
C PHE A 104 -0.13 26.04 -21.35
N ARG A 105 0.08 26.21 -22.66
CA ARG A 105 -0.24 27.46 -23.38
C ARG A 105 -1.73 27.77 -23.38
N GLU A 106 -2.58 26.77 -23.61
CA GLU A 106 -4.04 26.92 -23.54
C GLU A 106 -4.52 27.39 -22.16
N LEU A 107 -3.90 26.88 -21.09
CA LEU A 107 -4.19 27.26 -19.71
C LEU A 107 -3.48 28.56 -19.25
N GLY A 108 -2.68 29.20 -20.10
CA GLY A 108 -1.89 30.37 -19.74
C GLY A 108 -0.78 30.09 -18.70
N LEU A 109 -0.33 28.84 -18.60
CA LEU A 109 0.70 28.39 -17.67
C LEU A 109 2.09 28.39 -18.32
N GLY A 110 3.10 28.73 -17.53
CA GLY A 110 4.50 28.58 -17.90
C GLY A 110 4.99 27.14 -17.76
N LYS A 111 6.16 26.85 -18.32
CA LYS A 111 6.84 25.57 -18.11
C LYS A 111 7.05 25.32 -16.61
N PRO A 112 6.72 24.13 -16.08
CA PRO A 112 6.91 23.84 -14.67
C PRO A 112 8.40 23.72 -14.33
N GLU A 113 8.75 24.02 -13.09
CA GLU A 113 10.07 23.70 -12.53
C GLU A 113 10.03 22.31 -11.89
N LEU A 114 11.19 21.64 -11.86
CA LEU A 114 11.30 20.40 -11.11
C LEU A 114 11.21 20.66 -9.60
N PRO A 115 10.41 19.88 -8.86
CA PRO A 115 10.38 20.01 -7.41
C PRO A 115 11.72 19.58 -6.82
N ALA A 116 12.09 20.21 -5.69
CA ALA A 116 13.31 19.88 -4.97
C ALA A 116 13.36 18.43 -4.47
N VAL A 117 12.19 17.83 -4.23
CA VAL A 117 12.03 16.42 -3.87
C VAL A 117 10.97 15.81 -4.78
N LEU A 118 11.38 14.89 -5.64
CA LEU A 118 10.48 14.15 -6.52
C LEU A 118 9.83 12.96 -5.81
N HIS A 119 10.59 12.27 -4.96
CA HIS A 119 10.15 11.12 -4.20
C HIS A 119 10.91 11.02 -2.88
N HIS A 120 10.30 10.35 -1.91
CA HIS A 120 10.95 9.98 -0.65
C HIS A 120 11.51 8.56 -0.76
N ARG A 121 12.66 8.31 -0.14
CA ARG A 121 13.26 6.99 -0.16
C ARG A 121 12.46 6.04 0.72
N PHE A 122 11.92 4.98 0.12
CA PHE A 122 11.14 3.95 0.83
C PHE A 122 11.81 3.48 2.12
N VAL A 123 13.13 3.27 2.10
CA VAL A 123 13.88 2.80 3.28
C VAL A 123 13.72 3.76 4.45
N GLU A 124 13.81 5.07 4.24
CA GLU A 124 13.70 6.06 5.31
C GLU A 124 12.25 6.18 5.82
N GLN A 125 11.27 6.07 4.92
CA GLN A 125 9.86 6.05 5.27
C GLN A 125 9.47 4.81 6.08
N ALA A 126 9.92 3.63 5.65
CA ALA A 126 9.66 2.36 6.32
C ALA A 126 10.30 2.33 7.71
N GLU A 127 11.51 2.86 7.86
CA GLU A 127 12.17 3.00 9.15
C GLU A 127 11.37 3.87 10.12
N ALA A 128 10.92 5.05 9.68
CA ALA A 128 10.06 5.92 10.49
C ALA A 128 8.72 5.26 10.85
N LEU A 129 8.10 4.54 9.91
CA LEU A 129 6.87 3.79 10.16
C LEU A 129 7.08 2.70 11.21
N ILE A 130 8.14 1.91 11.09
CA ILE A 130 8.47 0.82 12.02
C ILE A 130 8.72 1.38 13.42
N ASP A 131 9.40 2.51 13.53
CA ASP A 131 9.66 3.17 14.82
C ASP A 131 8.39 3.82 15.42
N ALA A 132 7.50 4.36 14.58
CA ALA A 132 6.18 4.85 15.00
C ALA A 132 5.21 3.73 15.43
N ARG A 133 5.49 2.49 15.00
CA ARG A 133 4.82 1.25 15.44
C ARG A 133 3.30 1.29 15.28
N PRO A 134 2.75 1.49 14.07
CA PRO A 134 1.32 1.29 13.84
C PRO A 134 0.93 -0.18 14.09
N PRO A 135 -0.34 -0.48 14.39
CA PRO A 135 -0.81 -1.86 14.52
C PRO A 135 -0.60 -2.70 13.25
N VAL A 136 -0.80 -2.09 12.08
CA VAL A 136 -0.64 -2.74 10.77
C VAL A 136 0.23 -1.87 9.85
N PHE A 137 1.24 -2.49 9.23
CA PHE A 137 2.00 -1.94 8.11
C PHE A 137 1.56 -2.66 6.83
N SER A 138 0.89 -1.95 5.93
CA SER A 138 0.57 -2.48 4.61
C SER A 138 1.48 -1.91 3.52
N PHE A 139 1.68 -2.64 2.43
CA PHE A 139 2.54 -2.18 1.35
C PHE A 139 2.15 -2.77 -0.01
N VAL A 140 2.56 -2.05 -1.06
CA VAL A 140 2.31 -2.36 -2.48
C VAL A 140 3.62 -2.22 -3.28
N PHE A 141 3.63 -2.72 -4.51
CA PHE A 141 4.76 -2.62 -5.45
C PHE A 141 6.07 -3.29 -5.01
N GLY A 142 5.97 -4.32 -4.18
CA GLY A 142 7.14 -5.10 -3.81
C GLY A 142 7.03 -5.75 -2.45
N VAL A 143 8.17 -6.26 -2.00
CA VAL A 143 8.33 -6.92 -0.71
C VAL A 143 9.43 -6.18 0.07
N PRO A 144 9.14 -5.64 1.27
CA PRO A 144 10.16 -5.07 2.13
C PRO A 144 11.26 -6.09 2.45
N SER A 145 12.47 -5.60 2.72
CA SER A 145 13.60 -6.50 3.01
C SER A 145 13.33 -7.42 4.21
N PRO A 146 13.93 -8.63 4.26
CA PRO A 146 13.79 -9.54 5.40
C PRO A 146 14.13 -8.89 6.75
N ARG A 147 15.09 -7.95 6.76
CA ARG A 147 15.45 -7.16 7.95
C ARG A 147 14.31 -6.28 8.43
N MET A 148 13.62 -5.59 7.51
CA MET A 148 12.47 -4.73 7.85
C MET A 148 11.28 -5.56 8.36
N LEU A 149 10.96 -6.66 7.69
CA LEU A 149 9.89 -7.58 8.12
C LEU A 149 10.22 -8.20 9.50
N GLY A 150 11.47 -8.55 9.75
CA GLY A 150 11.95 -9.01 11.05
C GLY A 150 11.70 -7.99 12.16
N ARG A 151 12.05 -6.71 11.93
CA ARG A 151 11.80 -5.62 12.88
C ARG A 151 10.32 -5.34 13.12
N CYS A 152 9.48 -5.52 12.10
CA CYS A 152 8.02 -5.44 12.24
C CYS A 152 7.54 -6.51 13.23
N ARG A 153 7.95 -7.76 13.03
CA ARG A 153 7.61 -8.88 13.94
C ARG A 153 8.08 -8.65 15.37
N GLU A 154 9.32 -8.22 15.57
CA GLU A 154 9.87 -7.89 16.91
C GLU A 154 9.05 -6.83 17.64
N ARG A 155 8.44 -5.90 16.88
CA ARG A 155 7.60 -4.82 17.40
C ARG A 155 6.11 -5.19 17.42
N GLY A 156 5.73 -6.38 16.99
CA GLY A 156 4.32 -6.79 16.88
C GLY A 156 3.51 -5.96 15.88
N ILE A 157 4.16 -5.48 14.82
CA ILE A 157 3.50 -4.80 13.69
C ILE A 157 3.08 -5.88 12.69
N ILE A 158 1.79 -5.96 12.41
CA ILE A 158 1.24 -6.90 11.43
C ILE A 158 1.57 -6.39 10.03
N THR A 159 2.05 -7.26 9.16
CA THR A 159 2.48 -6.92 7.80
C THR A 159 1.50 -7.44 6.75
N VAL A 160 1.07 -6.56 5.83
CA VAL A 160 0.08 -6.90 4.79
C VAL A 160 0.57 -6.45 3.42
N GLY A 161 0.87 -7.39 2.52
CA GLY A 161 1.28 -7.09 1.15
C GLY A 161 0.16 -7.28 0.14
N ALA A 162 0.15 -6.50 -0.95
CA ALA A 162 -0.78 -6.70 -2.06
C ALA A 162 -0.14 -7.52 -3.20
N ALA A 163 -0.92 -8.44 -3.77
CA ALA A 163 -0.57 -9.24 -4.92
C ALA A 163 -1.64 -9.15 -6.00
N THR A 164 -1.20 -9.10 -7.25
CA THR A 164 -2.04 -9.14 -8.45
C THR A 164 -1.92 -10.48 -9.18
N SER A 165 -0.99 -11.34 -8.76
CA SER A 165 -0.74 -12.66 -9.35
C SER A 165 -0.42 -13.71 -8.30
N ILE A 166 -0.45 -14.99 -8.69
CA ILE A 166 -0.04 -16.11 -7.82
C ILE A 166 1.43 -15.98 -7.44
N ALA A 167 2.29 -15.64 -8.41
CA ALA A 167 3.74 -15.52 -8.18
C ALA A 167 4.04 -14.47 -7.10
N GLU A 168 3.36 -13.32 -7.16
CA GLU A 168 3.48 -12.25 -6.15
C GLU A 168 2.96 -12.71 -4.78
N ALA A 169 1.83 -13.41 -4.75
CA ALA A 169 1.29 -13.93 -3.50
C ALA A 169 2.22 -14.96 -2.85
N LEU A 170 2.84 -15.84 -3.64
CA LEU A 170 3.83 -16.80 -3.16
C LEU A 170 5.08 -16.09 -2.65
N ALA A 171 5.56 -15.05 -3.33
CA ALA A 171 6.69 -14.26 -2.88
C ALA A 171 6.42 -13.55 -1.54
N LEU A 172 5.21 -13.01 -1.35
CA LEU A 172 4.78 -12.42 -0.08
C LEU A 172 4.67 -13.48 1.03
N ASP A 173 4.08 -14.63 0.73
CA ASP A 173 3.94 -15.73 1.69
C ASP A 173 5.32 -16.26 2.11
N GLU A 174 6.26 -16.44 1.17
CA GLU A 174 7.64 -16.85 1.45
C GLU A 174 8.39 -15.82 2.31
N ALA A 175 8.18 -14.53 2.05
CA ALA A 175 8.74 -13.45 2.88
C ALA A 175 8.20 -13.41 4.31
N GLY A 176 7.10 -14.13 4.58
CA GLY A 176 6.52 -14.28 5.91
C GLY A 176 5.75 -13.03 6.35
N VAL A 177 4.94 -12.47 5.43
CA VAL A 177 3.91 -11.47 5.78
C VAL A 177 2.81 -12.11 6.62
N ASP A 178 1.92 -11.31 7.19
CA ASP A 178 0.83 -11.79 8.05
C ASP A 178 -0.50 -11.97 7.31
N ALA A 179 -0.72 -11.23 6.23
CA ALA A 179 -1.85 -11.40 5.32
C ALA A 179 -1.52 -10.89 3.91
N ILE A 180 -2.27 -11.35 2.91
CA ILE A 180 -2.11 -10.94 1.52
C ILE A 180 -3.41 -10.33 1.01
N VAL A 181 -3.32 -9.16 0.37
CA VAL A 181 -4.44 -8.57 -0.38
C VAL A 181 -4.39 -9.07 -1.83
N ALA A 182 -5.40 -9.82 -2.26
CA ALA A 182 -5.60 -10.18 -3.64
C ALA A 182 -6.30 -9.03 -4.38
N SER A 183 -5.54 -8.25 -5.15
CA SER A 183 -6.04 -7.10 -5.91
C SER A 183 -6.25 -7.50 -7.37
N GLY A 184 -7.50 -7.73 -7.75
CA GLY A 184 -7.86 -7.96 -9.15
C GLY A 184 -7.85 -6.68 -9.98
N PHE A 185 -8.07 -6.82 -11.30
CA PHE A 185 -8.11 -5.66 -12.21
C PHE A 185 -9.29 -4.70 -11.92
N GLU A 186 -10.31 -5.15 -11.18
CA GLU A 186 -11.44 -4.31 -10.74
C GLU A 186 -11.06 -3.37 -9.59
N GLY A 187 -9.86 -3.50 -9.02
CA GLY A 187 -9.33 -2.56 -8.03
C GLY A 187 -9.10 -1.17 -8.65
N GLY A 188 -9.60 -0.13 -7.99
CA GLY A 188 -9.33 1.26 -8.39
C GLY A 188 -7.90 1.71 -8.04
N GLY A 189 -7.42 2.76 -8.71
CA GLY A 189 -6.09 3.32 -8.47
C GLY A 189 -4.98 2.58 -9.22
N HIS A 190 -3.77 2.59 -8.64
CA HIS A 190 -2.63 1.92 -9.25
C HIS A 190 -2.71 0.41 -9.03
N ARG A 191 -2.36 -0.38 -10.05
CA ARG A 191 -2.28 -1.84 -9.95
C ARG A 191 -0.98 -2.23 -9.23
N PRO A 192 -1.03 -2.86 -8.04
CA PRO A 192 0.13 -3.02 -7.16
C PRO A 192 1.16 -4.08 -7.60
N SER A 193 1.18 -4.44 -8.88
CA SER A 193 2.05 -5.45 -9.47
C SER A 193 3.53 -5.10 -9.29
N PHE A 194 4.38 -6.11 -9.07
CA PHE A 194 5.80 -5.93 -8.79
C PHE A 194 6.72 -7.03 -9.32
N LEU A 195 6.21 -8.19 -9.76
CA LEU A 195 7.04 -9.21 -10.43
C LEU A 195 6.89 -9.20 -11.95
N ALA A 196 5.73 -8.79 -12.44
CA ALA A 196 5.43 -8.66 -13.86
C ALA A 196 4.77 -7.30 -14.11
N ARG A 197 4.68 -6.92 -15.38
CA ARG A 197 4.01 -5.69 -15.76
C ARG A 197 2.55 -5.75 -15.34
N ALA A 198 2.03 -4.61 -14.90
CA ALA A 198 0.64 -4.54 -14.46
C ALA A 198 -0.33 -4.95 -15.59
N GLU A 199 0.00 -4.65 -16.85
CA GLU A 199 -0.79 -5.02 -18.03
C GLU A 199 -0.99 -6.53 -18.19
N ASP A 200 -0.06 -7.33 -17.70
CA ASP A 200 -0.10 -8.79 -17.82
C ASP A 200 -0.96 -9.44 -16.73
N SER A 201 -1.34 -8.69 -15.69
CA SER A 201 -2.28 -9.16 -14.68
C SER A 201 -3.72 -8.91 -15.11
N LEU A 202 -4.33 -9.96 -15.67
CA LEU A 202 -5.71 -9.95 -16.20
C LEU A 202 -6.71 -10.66 -15.28
N HIS A 203 -6.32 -11.03 -14.06
CA HIS A 203 -7.18 -11.79 -13.17
C HIS A 203 -8.19 -10.86 -12.48
N GLY A 204 -9.47 -11.20 -12.62
CA GLY A 204 -10.52 -10.58 -11.81
C GLY A 204 -10.39 -11.00 -10.33
N THR A 205 -10.86 -10.15 -9.44
CA THR A 205 -10.69 -10.27 -7.98
C THR A 205 -11.22 -11.60 -7.45
N PHE A 206 -12.38 -12.04 -7.97
CA PHE A 206 -12.97 -13.33 -7.61
C PHE A 206 -12.04 -14.49 -7.98
N ALA A 207 -11.59 -14.55 -9.23
CA ALA A 207 -10.71 -15.62 -9.70
C ALA A 207 -9.36 -15.59 -8.97
N LEU A 208 -8.75 -14.41 -8.83
CA LEU A 208 -7.47 -14.23 -8.17
C LEU A 208 -7.52 -14.71 -6.71
N THR A 209 -8.55 -14.32 -5.97
CA THR A 209 -8.73 -14.73 -4.57
C THR A 209 -8.88 -16.25 -4.45
N GLN A 210 -9.70 -16.88 -5.30
CA GLN A 210 -9.89 -18.34 -5.28
C GLN A 210 -8.61 -19.12 -5.63
N ILE A 211 -7.75 -18.54 -6.46
CA ILE A 211 -6.49 -19.16 -6.86
C ILE A 211 -5.42 -18.97 -5.78
N ILE A 212 -5.31 -17.80 -5.14
CA ILE A 212 -4.30 -17.54 -4.10
C ILE A 212 -4.63 -18.28 -2.81
N ALA A 213 -5.89 -18.21 -2.35
CA ALA A 213 -6.35 -18.73 -1.07
C ALA A 213 -5.87 -20.16 -0.69
N PRO A 214 -5.86 -21.16 -1.60
CA PRO A 214 -5.37 -22.50 -1.27
C PRO A 214 -3.85 -22.69 -1.40
N ARG A 215 -3.09 -21.70 -1.87
CA ARG A 215 -1.65 -21.80 -2.20
C ARG A 215 -0.73 -21.05 -1.23
N VAL A 216 -1.30 -20.23 -0.36
CA VAL A 216 -0.56 -19.47 0.67
C VAL A 216 -0.97 -19.94 2.06
N ARG A 217 -0.09 -19.71 3.05
CA ARG A 217 -0.31 -20.10 4.45
C ARG A 217 -1.11 -19.04 5.21
N VAL A 218 -1.03 -17.80 4.77
CA VAL A 218 -1.64 -16.65 5.42
C VAL A 218 -3.05 -16.35 4.89
N PRO A 219 -3.90 -15.65 5.66
CA PRO A 219 -5.21 -15.23 5.20
C PRO A 219 -5.12 -14.31 3.97
N VAL A 220 -6.12 -14.43 3.09
CA VAL A 220 -6.26 -13.61 1.88
C VAL A 220 -7.43 -12.64 2.01
N ILE A 221 -7.17 -11.35 1.76
CA ILE A 221 -8.15 -10.27 1.73
C ILE A 221 -8.45 -9.96 0.26
N ALA A 222 -9.72 -10.05 -0.16
CA ALA A 222 -10.11 -9.63 -1.50
C ALA A 222 -10.19 -8.10 -1.59
N ALA A 223 -9.60 -7.50 -2.63
CA ALA A 223 -9.73 -6.09 -2.94
C ALA A 223 -10.32 -5.89 -4.34
N ALA A 224 -11.45 -5.21 -4.39
CA ALA A 224 -12.13 -4.74 -5.60
C ALA A 224 -12.71 -3.35 -5.34
N ALA A 225 -13.03 -2.59 -6.39
CA ALA A 225 -13.95 -1.47 -6.30
C ALA A 225 -15.36 -1.98 -5.97
N SER A 226 -15.60 -2.41 -4.73
CA SER A 226 -16.94 -2.74 -4.27
C SER A 226 -17.72 -1.44 -4.10
N SER A 227 -18.74 -1.28 -4.94
CA SER A 227 -19.89 -0.38 -4.72
C SER A 227 -21.05 -1.17 -4.14
#